data_AF-A0A1V6FUW2-F1
#
_entry.id   AF-A0A1V6FUW2-F1
#
_cell.length_a   1.000
_cell.length_b   1.000
_cell.length_c   1.000
_cell.angle_alpha   90.00
_cell.angle_beta   90.00
_cell.angle_gamma   90.00
#
_symmetry.space_group_name_H-M   'P 1'
#
loop_
_entity.id
_entity.type
_entity.pdbx_description
1 polymer ?
#
loop_
_entity_poly.entity_id
_entity_poly.type
_entity_poly.pdbx_seq_one_letter_code
_entity_poly.pdbx_strand_id
1 'polypeptide(L)'
;MISSLRKLCICILAALPCLLTAATFNGRIFLDQNRNGRLDPGENGLAGVVVSDGHSVVLSAADGRYSLDSAEAKPMLWYCRPTDHEPVGDFWRWGDTSQDNDFGLAHSPQNRDFTFMQLSDSHLASPDRMQEFVKHLKALPFSLAFAVNTGDLVSSSDAGDINRAIAQFDAYQAGIANFPYPLFQVIGNHDHPSISYDKRDLNHEFYGKGLYRHRFGPIYYTFDWAGVRFYALDGTEQHKGLGYREALGEEQLAWLEKDLALLKPGTPIILLCHQPQVGIPGASSGLRDQEKLKKLLKGHNLQAAFCGHLHNNHEARINDAPIFVTGAFSGAWWGGPNSDGTPQGYRLISVKDGVFQRTSYFNREGHNAIARVAPSAKQYASGKQTMTVSVLDFGKPVEMKASIRNHDVALTPVLSSREPLWSLWTMDFDSTTWPDSLYTFEFKTMQDGKESKGVTRCLLINGNDDKDFQAEGEFVLHLSYSRADADAELLFNDHVIATIAKGRPCGRNEKDSITLPLDKIRRLNVLTIRPAPGQKGRVGVSHVALRHQRKDKQAVNITDPRFYGHSSLTVNAEKPEAAGKRYFSVRD
;
A
#
# COMPACT_ATOMS: atom_id res chain seq x y z
N MET A 1 -61.77 -41.87 9.78
CA MET A 1 -61.36 -42.02 11.19
C MET A 1 -60.35 -43.17 11.29
N ILE A 2 -59.09 -42.81 11.57
CA ILE A 2 -58.15 -43.46 12.49
C ILE A 2 -57.76 -44.95 12.32
N SER A 3 -56.43 -45.15 12.18
CA SER A 3 -55.55 -46.27 12.62
C SER A 3 -55.52 -47.56 11.76
N SER A 4 -54.40 -48.29 11.60
CA SER A 4 -53.17 -48.34 12.41
C SER A 4 -51.96 -48.98 11.66
N LEU A 5 -50.76 -48.55 12.06
CA LEU A 5 -49.44 -49.21 12.06
C LEU A 5 -48.72 -49.63 10.75
N ARG A 6 -47.80 -48.76 10.29
CA ARG A 6 -46.56 -49.16 9.61
C ARG A 6 -45.39 -49.15 10.61
N LYS A 7 -44.64 -50.24 10.67
CA LYS A 7 -43.44 -50.41 11.49
C LYS A 7 -42.34 -49.45 11.04
N LEU A 8 -41.75 -48.77 12.01
CA LEU A 8 -40.65 -47.82 11.90
C LEU A 8 -39.33 -48.60 12.05
N CYS A 9 -38.51 -48.70 11.00
CA CYS A 9 -37.10 -49.05 11.12
C CYS A 9 -36.30 -47.75 11.09
N ILE A 10 -35.85 -47.29 12.27
CA ILE A 10 -34.89 -46.20 12.39
C ILE A 10 -33.49 -46.80 12.25
N CYS A 11 -32.82 -46.56 11.12
CA CYS A 11 -31.37 -46.72 11.04
C CYS A 11 -30.73 -45.47 11.65
N ILE A 12 -30.23 -45.58 12.88
CA ILE A 12 -29.34 -44.59 13.48
C ILE A 12 -27.97 -44.76 12.79
N LEU A 13 -27.66 -43.93 11.80
CA LEU A 13 -26.26 -43.72 11.40
C LEU A 13 -25.61 -42.86 12.50
N ALA A 14 -24.81 -43.50 13.35
CA ALA A 14 -23.88 -42.79 14.20
C ALA A 14 -22.84 -42.11 13.31
N ALA A 15 -22.90 -40.79 13.20
CA ALA A 15 -21.80 -40.01 12.65
C ALA A 15 -20.63 -40.08 13.64
N LEU A 16 -19.67 -40.97 13.39
CA LEU A 16 -18.38 -40.89 14.06
C LEU A 16 -17.71 -39.57 13.62
N PRO A 17 -17.26 -38.71 14.55
CA PRO A 17 -16.36 -37.64 14.17
C PRO A 17 -15.09 -38.28 13.63
N CYS A 18 -14.80 -38.05 12.35
CA CYS A 18 -13.50 -38.37 11.78
C CYS A 18 -12.49 -37.47 12.49
N LEU A 19 -11.81 -38.00 13.52
CA LEU A 19 -10.63 -37.37 14.10
C LEU A 19 -9.59 -37.35 12.97
N LEU A 20 -9.44 -36.21 12.29
CA LEU A 20 -8.28 -35.95 11.45
C LEU A 20 -7.05 -36.09 12.37
N THR A 21 -6.34 -37.19 12.24
CA THR A 21 -5.06 -37.39 12.92
C THR A 21 -4.05 -36.48 12.27
N ALA A 22 -3.53 -35.51 13.02
CA ALA A 22 -2.45 -34.66 12.57
C ALA A 22 -1.24 -35.53 12.15
N ALA A 23 -0.59 -35.16 11.05
CA ALA A 23 0.65 -35.76 10.61
C ALA A 23 1.84 -35.00 11.20
N THR A 24 2.87 -35.72 11.64
CA THR A 24 4.09 -35.14 12.19
C THR A 24 5.13 -34.95 11.11
N PHE A 25 5.63 -33.74 10.96
CA PHE A 25 6.71 -33.36 10.05
C PHE A 25 7.98 -33.07 10.86
N ASN A 26 9.07 -33.74 10.49
CA ASN A 26 10.36 -33.58 11.17
C ASN A 26 11.36 -32.92 10.24
N GLY A 27 12.35 -32.27 10.81
CA GLY A 27 13.49 -31.73 10.08
C GLY A 27 14.50 -31.10 11.04
N ARG A 28 15.48 -30.43 10.46
CA ARG A 28 16.55 -29.75 11.18
C ARG A 28 16.84 -28.39 10.58
N ILE A 29 17.07 -27.41 11.45
CA ILE A 29 17.66 -26.10 11.09
C ILE A 29 19.17 -26.20 11.35
N PHE A 30 20.01 -25.89 10.37
CA PHE A 30 21.46 -26.05 10.50
C PHE A 30 22.27 -24.96 9.80
N LEU A 31 23.53 -24.81 10.23
CA LEU A 31 24.52 -23.94 9.60
C LEU A 31 25.14 -24.65 8.40
N ASP A 32 24.66 -24.28 7.22
CA ASP A 32 25.15 -24.73 5.94
C ASP A 32 26.37 -23.88 5.55
N GLN A 33 27.56 -24.35 5.93
CA GLN A 33 28.81 -23.61 5.82
C GLN A 33 29.30 -23.56 4.36
N ASN A 34 29.03 -24.62 3.60
CA ASN A 34 29.45 -24.73 2.21
C ASN A 34 28.37 -24.25 1.20
N ARG A 35 27.18 -23.91 1.71
CA ARG A 35 26.03 -23.36 0.99
C ARG A 35 25.49 -24.31 -0.07
N ASN A 36 25.53 -25.61 0.17
CA ASN A 36 25.08 -26.62 -0.81
C ASN A 36 23.61 -27.06 -0.61
N GLY A 37 22.93 -26.56 0.43
CA GLY A 37 21.54 -26.85 0.77
C GLY A 37 21.33 -28.21 1.46
N ARG A 38 22.39 -28.88 1.90
CA ARG A 38 22.36 -30.22 2.50
C ARG A 38 23.13 -30.23 3.80
N LEU A 39 22.61 -30.96 4.78
CA LEU A 39 23.31 -31.14 6.05
C LEU A 39 24.52 -32.07 5.86
N ASP A 40 25.72 -31.53 6.04
CA ASP A 40 26.97 -32.29 5.94
C ASP A 40 27.59 -32.63 7.32
N PRO A 41 28.45 -33.66 7.40
CA PRO A 41 29.20 -33.96 8.63
C PRO A 41 30.02 -32.75 9.10
N GLY A 42 29.78 -32.31 10.33
CA GLY A 42 30.46 -31.15 10.94
C GLY A 42 29.63 -29.86 10.93
N GLU A 43 28.49 -29.85 10.23
CA GLU A 43 27.55 -28.74 10.27
C GLU A 43 26.67 -28.81 11.52
N ASN A 44 26.61 -27.69 12.23
CA ASN A 44 25.93 -27.60 13.51
C ASN A 44 24.46 -27.25 13.32
N GLY A 45 23.59 -27.86 14.13
CA GLY A 45 22.20 -27.44 14.24
C GLY A 45 22.07 -26.05 14.89
N LEU A 46 21.02 -25.33 14.52
CA LEU A 46 20.68 -24.03 15.09
C LEU A 46 19.48 -24.15 16.03
N ALA A 47 19.68 -23.80 17.29
CA ALA A 47 18.67 -23.89 18.34
C ALA A 47 17.79 -22.64 18.43
N GLY A 48 16.56 -22.83 18.90
CA GLY A 48 15.64 -21.73 19.22
C GLY A 48 15.12 -20.97 17.98
N VAL A 49 15.25 -21.55 16.79
CA VAL A 49 14.67 -21.00 15.56
C VAL A 49 13.20 -21.40 15.51
N VAL A 50 12.31 -20.42 15.29
CA VAL A 50 10.88 -20.68 15.12
C VAL A 50 10.64 -21.39 13.79
N VAL A 51 9.87 -22.47 13.82
CA VAL A 51 9.37 -23.20 12.65
C VAL A 51 7.85 -23.27 12.72
N SER A 52 7.18 -23.08 11.59
CA SER A 52 5.72 -23.00 11.52
C SER A 52 5.19 -23.48 10.18
N ASP A 53 3.93 -23.92 10.17
CA ASP A 53 3.13 -24.21 8.97
C ASP A 53 2.06 -23.13 8.70
N GLY A 54 2.04 -22.06 9.50
CA GLY A 54 0.97 -21.06 9.51
C GLY A 54 -0.13 -21.29 10.55
N HIS A 55 -0.10 -22.40 11.29
CA HIS A 55 -1.05 -22.70 12.38
C HIS A 55 -0.34 -23.09 13.68
N SER A 56 0.63 -24.01 13.57
CA SER A 56 1.52 -24.48 14.61
C SER A 56 2.80 -23.65 14.65
N VAL A 57 3.37 -23.49 15.85
CA VAL A 57 4.63 -22.76 16.07
C VAL A 57 5.47 -23.58 17.03
N VAL A 58 6.66 -24.00 16.60
CA VAL A 58 7.61 -24.78 17.39
C VAL A 58 9.00 -24.15 17.35
N LEU A 59 9.85 -24.48 18.33
CA LEU A 59 11.25 -24.07 18.34
C LEU A 59 12.15 -25.27 17.98
N SER A 60 13.20 -25.02 17.21
CA SER A 60 14.25 -26.00 17.01
C SER A 60 15.01 -26.28 18.33
N ALA A 61 15.36 -27.55 18.54
CA ALA A 61 16.11 -28.04 19.69
C ALA A 61 17.59 -27.63 19.62
N ALA A 62 18.36 -27.97 20.67
CA ALA A 62 19.79 -27.66 20.77
C ALA A 62 20.62 -28.15 19.57
N ASP A 63 20.24 -29.29 18.97
CA ASP A 63 20.88 -29.89 17.80
C ASP A 63 20.19 -29.49 16.48
N GLY A 64 19.34 -28.46 16.51
CA GLY A 64 18.59 -27.93 15.38
C GLY A 64 17.34 -28.72 14.98
N ARG A 65 17.07 -29.89 15.58
CA ARG A 65 15.89 -30.69 15.21
C ARG A 65 14.60 -29.99 15.60
N TYR A 66 13.57 -30.13 14.78
CA TYR A 66 12.21 -29.73 15.10
C TYR A 66 11.24 -30.85 14.70
N SER A 67 10.06 -30.83 15.33
CA SER A 67 8.94 -31.71 15.03
C SER A 67 7.66 -30.88 15.12
N LEU A 68 6.82 -30.93 14.09
CA LEU A 68 5.62 -30.12 13.96
C LEU A 68 4.45 -30.99 13.51
N ASP A 69 3.37 -30.99 14.29
CA ASP A 69 2.12 -31.65 13.91
C ASP A 69 1.24 -30.70 13.09
N SER A 70 0.79 -31.15 11.93
CA SER A 70 -0.13 -30.41 11.06
C SER A 70 -1.36 -31.24 10.71
N ALA A 71 -2.51 -30.57 10.63
CA ALA A 71 -3.74 -31.16 10.13
C ALA A 71 -3.79 -31.20 8.59
N GLU A 72 -2.95 -30.41 7.91
CA GLU A 72 -2.82 -30.45 6.46
C GLU A 72 -1.93 -31.63 6.05
N ALA A 73 -2.33 -32.35 4.98
CA ALA A 73 -1.54 -33.47 4.47
C ALA A 73 -0.26 -33.03 3.73
N LYS A 74 -0.25 -31.79 3.23
CA LYS A 74 0.88 -31.14 2.55
C LYS A 74 1.00 -29.68 3.02
N PRO A 75 1.34 -29.46 4.30
CA PRO A 75 1.48 -28.11 4.84
C PRO A 75 2.65 -27.41 4.16
N MET A 76 2.68 -26.09 4.24
CA MET A 76 3.85 -25.33 3.84
C MET A 76 4.65 -24.97 5.08
N LEU A 77 5.78 -25.64 5.28
CA LEU A 77 6.68 -25.44 6.40
C LEU A 77 7.62 -24.27 6.09
N TRP A 78 7.87 -23.42 7.06
CA TRP A 78 8.81 -22.31 6.96
C TRP A 78 9.42 -21.99 8.33
N TYR A 79 10.54 -21.28 8.34
CA TYR A 79 11.19 -20.85 9.58
C TYR A 79 11.29 -19.32 9.67
N CYS A 80 11.29 -18.79 10.90
CA CYS A 80 11.64 -17.41 11.16
C CYS A 80 13.14 -17.25 10.95
N ARG A 81 13.53 -16.57 9.87
CA ARG A 81 14.95 -16.29 9.59
C ARG A 81 15.57 -15.60 10.81
N PRO A 82 16.59 -16.17 11.47
CA PRO A 82 17.21 -15.55 12.63
C PRO A 82 18.12 -14.39 12.24
N THR A 83 18.35 -13.47 13.20
CA THR A 83 19.36 -12.41 13.07
C THR A 83 20.74 -13.01 12.77
N ASP A 84 21.56 -12.29 12.01
CA ASP A 84 22.92 -12.70 11.58
C ASP A 84 22.99 -13.95 10.69
N HIS A 85 21.88 -14.34 10.08
CA HIS A 85 21.81 -15.47 9.17
C HIS A 85 21.07 -15.10 7.88
N GLU A 86 21.31 -15.86 6.82
CA GLU A 86 20.57 -15.81 5.58
C GLU A 86 20.22 -17.23 5.10
N PRO A 87 19.10 -17.40 4.39
CA PRO A 87 18.71 -18.71 3.88
C PRO A 87 19.72 -19.22 2.84
N VAL A 88 20.03 -20.51 2.90
CA VAL A 88 20.60 -21.23 1.76
C VAL A 88 19.45 -21.95 1.04
N GLY A 89 19.05 -21.39 -0.11
CA GLY A 89 17.82 -21.80 -0.81
C GLY A 89 16.58 -21.08 -0.28
N ASP A 90 15.43 -21.74 -0.33
CA ASP A 90 14.17 -21.17 0.15
C ASP A 90 14.03 -21.28 1.68
N PHE A 91 13.42 -20.26 2.29
CA PHE A 91 13.10 -20.27 3.72
C PHE A 91 11.83 -21.09 4.06
N TRP A 92 11.23 -21.70 3.05
CA TRP A 92 10.00 -22.48 3.12
C TRP A 92 10.08 -23.71 2.20
N ARG A 93 9.19 -24.67 2.41
CA ARG A 93 8.96 -25.83 1.52
C ARG A 93 7.61 -26.47 1.79
N TRP A 94 7.14 -27.29 0.86
CA TRP A 94 6.04 -28.20 1.12
C TRP A 94 6.51 -29.35 2.01
N GLY A 95 5.76 -29.62 3.08
CA GLY A 95 6.05 -30.68 4.03
C GLY A 95 5.89 -32.06 3.41
N ASP A 96 6.83 -32.94 3.72
CA ASP A 96 6.83 -34.34 3.31
C ASP A 96 7.09 -35.22 4.55
N THR A 97 6.18 -36.13 4.86
CA THR A 97 6.33 -37.06 6.00
C THR A 97 7.28 -38.21 5.70
N SER A 98 7.69 -38.42 4.45
CA SER A 98 8.58 -39.51 4.03
C SER A 98 10.07 -39.17 4.13
N GLN A 99 10.41 -37.91 4.42
CA GLN A 99 11.78 -37.42 4.52
C GLN A 99 11.91 -36.28 5.55
N ASP A 100 13.15 -35.94 5.91
CA ASP A 100 13.42 -34.79 6.76
C ASP A 100 13.24 -33.48 5.97
N ASN A 101 12.62 -32.49 6.63
CA ASN A 101 12.28 -31.19 6.06
C ASN A 101 13.34 -30.14 6.45
N ASP A 102 14.61 -30.40 6.12
CA ASP A 102 15.75 -29.63 6.64
C ASP A 102 15.95 -28.26 6.00
N PHE A 103 16.30 -27.24 6.80
CA PHE A 103 16.63 -25.90 6.33
C PHE A 103 18.08 -25.52 6.64
N GLY A 104 18.85 -25.22 5.60
CA GLY A 104 20.21 -24.71 5.69
C GLY A 104 20.24 -23.18 5.77
N LEU A 105 21.10 -22.65 6.63
CA LEU A 105 21.35 -21.22 6.77
C LEU A 105 22.84 -20.94 6.75
N ALA A 106 23.23 -19.81 6.18
CA ALA A 106 24.60 -19.31 6.25
C ALA A 106 24.69 -18.12 7.21
N HIS A 107 25.85 -17.95 7.84
CA HIS A 107 26.15 -16.74 8.60
C HIS A 107 26.16 -15.51 7.67
N SER A 108 25.44 -14.48 8.07
CA SER A 108 25.34 -13.20 7.37
C SER A 108 25.19 -12.10 8.42
N PRO A 109 26.31 -11.63 9.02
CA PRO A 109 26.29 -10.65 10.09
C PRO A 109 25.58 -9.36 9.69
N GLN A 110 24.76 -8.82 10.59
CA GLN A 110 23.91 -7.65 10.35
C GLN A 110 24.31 -6.48 11.24
N ASN A 111 24.24 -5.26 10.68
CA ASN A 111 24.39 -4.05 11.50
C ASN A 111 23.08 -3.76 12.24
N ARG A 112 23.20 -3.40 13.53
CA ARG A 112 22.08 -2.94 14.37
C ARG A 112 21.51 -1.60 13.91
N ASP A 113 22.34 -0.79 13.27
CA ASP A 113 21.95 0.44 12.60
C ASP A 113 21.79 0.14 11.11
N PHE A 114 20.56 0.22 10.61
CA PHE A 114 20.26 -0.14 9.24
C PHE A 114 19.11 0.68 8.65
N THR A 115 19.14 0.78 7.32
CA THR A 115 18.04 1.32 6.53
C THR A 115 17.48 0.20 5.65
N PHE A 116 16.16 0.08 5.60
CA PHE A 116 15.48 -0.82 4.66
C PHE A 116 14.50 -0.04 3.77
N MET A 117 14.16 -0.64 2.63
CA MET A 117 13.20 -0.09 1.67
C MET A 117 11.85 -0.78 1.79
N GLN A 118 10.78 0.01 1.70
CA GLN A 118 9.44 -0.50 1.45
C GLN A 118 8.97 -0.03 0.06
N LEU A 119 8.69 -1.02 -0.79
CA LEU A 119 7.84 -0.91 -1.96
C LEU A 119 6.41 -1.30 -1.56
N SER A 120 5.43 -0.80 -2.31
CA SER A 120 4.05 -1.25 -2.20
C SER A 120 3.33 -1.02 -3.52
N ASP A 121 2.29 -1.80 -3.82
CA ASP A 121 1.37 -1.53 -4.93
C ASP A 121 2.14 -1.35 -6.24
N SER A 122 2.98 -2.34 -6.54
CA SER A 122 3.83 -2.35 -7.72
C SER A 122 3.02 -2.52 -9.00
N HIS A 123 1.88 -3.23 -8.92
CA HIS A 123 0.95 -3.43 -10.02
C HIS A 123 1.68 -3.77 -11.33
N LEU A 124 2.61 -4.72 -11.30
CA LEU A 124 3.40 -5.07 -12.48
C LEU A 124 2.58 -5.95 -13.43
N ALA A 125 2.65 -5.60 -14.71
CA ALA A 125 2.16 -6.42 -15.82
C ALA A 125 3.26 -6.74 -16.84
N SER A 126 4.42 -6.09 -16.74
CA SER A 126 5.65 -6.37 -17.47
C SER A 126 6.85 -6.20 -16.54
N PRO A 127 8.02 -6.81 -16.83
CA PRO A 127 9.19 -6.72 -15.97
C PRO A 127 9.91 -5.37 -16.07
N ASP A 128 9.74 -4.64 -17.17
CA ASP A 128 10.64 -3.56 -17.61
C ASP A 128 10.81 -2.46 -16.55
N ARG A 129 9.71 -1.99 -15.96
CA ARG A 129 9.74 -0.89 -14.99
C ARG A 129 10.48 -1.26 -13.71
N MET A 130 10.37 -2.51 -13.28
CA MET A 130 11.10 -3.02 -12.11
C MET A 130 12.56 -3.26 -12.47
N GLN A 131 12.88 -3.75 -13.66
CA GLN A 131 14.26 -3.92 -14.12
C GLN A 131 14.99 -2.57 -14.26
N GLU A 132 14.32 -1.56 -14.78
CA GLU A 132 14.83 -0.18 -14.83
C GLU A 132 15.10 0.37 -13.43
N PHE A 133 14.17 0.15 -12.50
CA PHE A 133 14.35 0.55 -11.11
C PHE A 133 15.50 -0.19 -10.43
N VAL A 134 15.61 -1.51 -10.61
CA VAL A 134 16.72 -2.33 -10.10
C VAL A 134 18.07 -1.84 -10.66
N LYS A 135 18.14 -1.52 -11.95
CA LYS A 135 19.33 -0.94 -12.58
C LYS A 135 19.66 0.42 -11.97
N HIS A 136 18.65 1.25 -11.73
CA HIS A 136 18.81 2.54 -11.08
C HIS A 136 19.34 2.41 -9.65
N LEU A 137 18.75 1.52 -8.83
CA LEU A 137 19.18 1.26 -7.46
C LEU A 137 20.65 0.84 -7.38
N LYS A 138 21.10 -0.06 -8.27
CA LYS A 138 22.50 -0.49 -8.35
C LYS A 138 23.48 0.65 -8.67
N ALA A 139 23.01 1.76 -9.24
CA ALA A 139 23.82 2.92 -9.57
C ALA A 139 23.84 3.99 -8.45
N LEU A 140 23.04 3.83 -7.39
CA LEU A 140 23.01 4.78 -6.27
C LEU A 140 24.13 4.45 -5.27
N PRO A 141 24.76 5.46 -4.64
CA PRO A 141 25.92 5.28 -3.77
C PRO A 141 25.51 4.92 -2.34
N PHE A 142 24.56 4.00 -2.18
CA PHE A 142 24.15 3.47 -0.88
C PHE A 142 23.84 1.98 -0.96
N SER A 143 23.90 1.32 0.20
CA SER A 143 23.36 -0.02 0.39
C SER A 143 22.21 0.03 1.39
N LEU A 144 21.29 -0.92 1.25
CA LEU A 144 20.21 -1.15 2.19
C LEU A 144 20.39 -2.54 2.79
N ALA A 145 19.83 -2.74 3.98
CA ALA A 145 19.81 -4.05 4.62
C ALA A 145 18.96 -5.04 3.81
N PHE A 146 17.74 -4.63 3.47
CA PHE A 146 16.80 -5.39 2.66
C PHE A 146 15.73 -4.46 2.07
N ALA A 147 14.88 -5.02 1.23
CA ALA A 147 13.64 -4.41 0.79
C ALA A 147 12.44 -5.31 1.13
N VAL A 148 11.26 -4.72 1.25
CA VAL A 148 9.98 -5.42 1.35
C VAL A 148 9.02 -4.83 0.32
N ASN A 149 8.20 -5.66 -0.31
CA ASN A 149 7.03 -5.21 -1.09
C ASN A 149 5.75 -5.54 -0.32
N THR A 150 5.05 -4.54 0.20
CA THR A 150 3.86 -4.72 1.04
C THR A 150 2.58 -4.97 0.24
N GLY A 151 2.61 -5.90 -0.72
CA GLY A 151 1.43 -6.37 -1.47
C GLY A 151 1.11 -5.62 -2.75
N ASP A 152 0.17 -6.19 -3.50
CA ASP A 152 -0.23 -5.79 -4.85
C ASP A 152 0.99 -5.78 -5.79
N LEU A 153 1.64 -6.94 -5.83
CA LEU A 153 2.85 -7.18 -6.60
C LEU A 153 2.54 -7.13 -8.10
N VAL A 154 1.43 -7.79 -8.48
CA VAL A 154 0.94 -7.90 -9.86
C VAL A 154 -0.30 -7.05 -10.09
N SER A 155 -0.58 -6.71 -11.36
CA SER A 155 -1.60 -5.70 -11.68
C SER A 155 -3.07 -6.15 -11.64
N SER A 156 -3.42 -7.32 -12.19
CA SER A 156 -4.84 -7.69 -12.37
C SER A 156 -5.02 -9.20 -12.39
N SER A 157 -4.26 -9.92 -11.55
CA SER A 157 -4.34 -11.37 -11.51
C SER A 157 -5.71 -11.82 -10.99
N ASP A 158 -6.35 -10.99 -10.17
CA ASP A 158 -7.66 -11.17 -9.56
C ASP A 158 -8.83 -11.17 -10.54
N ALA A 159 -8.72 -10.45 -11.66
CA ALA A 159 -9.82 -10.24 -12.61
C ALA A 159 -9.70 -11.01 -13.93
N GLY A 160 -8.69 -11.88 -14.07
CA GLY A 160 -8.44 -12.70 -15.26
C GLY A 160 -8.49 -14.20 -14.99
N ASP A 161 -8.36 -15.00 -16.05
CA ASP A 161 -8.10 -16.43 -15.90
C ASP A 161 -6.70 -16.71 -15.30
N ILE A 162 -6.48 -17.97 -14.92
CA ILE A 162 -5.24 -18.39 -14.28
C ILE A 162 -4.01 -18.21 -15.19
N ASN A 163 -4.14 -18.37 -16.51
CA ASN A 163 -3.01 -18.20 -17.42
C ASN A 163 -2.54 -16.75 -17.47
N ARG A 164 -3.49 -15.81 -17.47
CA ARG A 164 -3.17 -14.38 -17.33
C ARG A 164 -2.51 -14.07 -16.01
N ALA A 165 -2.98 -14.67 -14.91
CA ALA A 165 -2.34 -14.53 -13.61
C ALA A 165 -0.89 -15.06 -13.62
N ILE A 166 -0.66 -16.26 -14.16
CA ILE A 166 0.68 -16.85 -14.33
C ILE A 166 1.61 -15.87 -15.08
N ALA A 167 1.18 -15.33 -16.22
CA ALA A 167 2.00 -14.40 -17.00
C ALA A 167 2.38 -13.13 -16.22
N GLN A 168 1.49 -12.62 -15.35
CA GLN A 168 1.80 -11.46 -14.51
C GLN A 168 2.77 -11.80 -13.37
N PHE A 169 2.62 -12.97 -12.74
CA PHE A 169 3.58 -13.43 -11.73
C PHE A 169 4.96 -13.72 -12.35
N ASP A 170 5.01 -14.28 -13.56
CA ASP A 170 6.24 -14.46 -14.32
C ASP A 170 6.91 -13.11 -14.63
N ALA A 171 6.14 -12.12 -15.06
CA ALA A 171 6.63 -10.76 -15.30
C ALA A 171 7.16 -10.11 -14.03
N TYR A 172 6.47 -10.27 -12.89
CA TYR A 172 6.95 -9.76 -11.61
C TYR A 172 8.27 -10.43 -11.19
N GLN A 173 8.35 -11.77 -11.26
CA GLN A 173 9.58 -12.52 -10.94
C GLN A 173 10.74 -12.13 -11.85
N ALA A 174 10.52 -11.99 -13.16
CA ALA A 174 11.53 -11.50 -14.08
C ALA A 174 11.96 -10.05 -13.78
N GLY A 175 11.03 -9.23 -13.27
CA GLY A 175 11.29 -7.87 -12.80
C GLY A 175 12.25 -7.82 -11.62
N ILE A 176 12.03 -8.69 -10.63
CA ILE A 176 12.78 -8.69 -9.37
C ILE A 176 14.01 -9.62 -9.38
N ALA A 177 14.23 -10.42 -10.42
CA ALA A 177 15.26 -11.46 -10.46
C ALA A 177 16.68 -10.97 -10.09
N ASN A 178 16.98 -9.70 -10.38
CA ASN A 178 18.29 -9.09 -10.13
C ASN A 178 18.26 -8.02 -9.03
N PHE A 179 17.25 -8.02 -8.17
CA PHE A 179 17.12 -7.05 -7.09
C PHE A 179 18.37 -7.10 -6.19
N PRO A 180 19.01 -5.95 -5.87
CA PRO A 180 20.34 -5.94 -5.26
C PRO A 180 20.35 -6.28 -3.75
N TYR A 181 19.18 -6.44 -3.14
CA TYR A 181 19.00 -6.67 -1.71
C TYR A 181 18.05 -7.85 -1.50
N PRO A 182 18.07 -8.53 -0.34
CA PRO A 182 17.00 -9.45 0.04
C PRO A 182 15.65 -8.76 -0.10
N LEU A 183 14.70 -9.37 -0.83
CA LEU A 183 13.39 -8.80 -1.10
C LEU A 183 12.29 -9.68 -0.49
N PHE A 184 11.72 -9.20 0.62
CA PHE A 184 10.59 -9.84 1.29
C PHE A 184 9.28 -9.48 0.60
N GLN A 185 8.41 -10.47 0.42
CA GLN A 185 7.11 -10.28 -0.22
C GLN A 185 6.00 -10.34 0.83
N VAL A 186 5.02 -9.46 0.74
CA VAL A 186 3.74 -9.55 1.44
C VAL A 186 2.66 -9.66 0.39
N ILE A 187 1.61 -10.43 0.66
CA ILE A 187 0.49 -10.59 -0.26
C ILE A 187 -0.47 -9.39 -0.16
N GLY A 188 -0.94 -8.89 -1.30
CA GLY A 188 -2.04 -7.92 -1.40
C GLY A 188 -3.26 -8.50 -2.09
N ASN A 189 -4.32 -7.71 -2.21
CA ASN A 189 -5.59 -8.19 -2.77
C ASN A 189 -5.56 -8.46 -4.28
N HIS A 190 -4.66 -7.80 -5.03
CA HIS A 190 -4.47 -8.07 -6.47
C HIS A 190 -3.60 -9.29 -6.75
N ASP A 191 -2.99 -9.87 -5.71
CA ASP A 191 -2.17 -11.08 -5.80
C ASP A 191 -3.00 -12.37 -5.64
N HIS A 192 -4.34 -12.25 -5.75
CA HIS A 192 -5.29 -13.34 -5.61
C HIS A 192 -5.83 -13.82 -6.97
N PRO A 193 -5.13 -14.66 -7.75
CA PRO A 193 -5.58 -15.10 -9.06
C PRO A 193 -7.06 -15.48 -9.16
N SER A 194 -7.72 -14.86 -10.14
CA SER A 194 -9.09 -15.14 -10.58
C SER A 194 -10.18 -14.97 -9.51
N ILE A 195 -9.88 -14.37 -8.35
CA ILE A 195 -10.84 -14.24 -7.24
C ILE A 195 -12.09 -13.43 -7.61
N SER A 196 -11.94 -12.46 -8.53
CA SER A 196 -12.97 -11.58 -9.08
C SER A 196 -13.39 -11.97 -10.50
N TYR A 197 -12.93 -13.12 -11.02
CA TYR A 197 -13.26 -13.57 -12.37
C TYR A 197 -14.57 -14.38 -12.38
N ASP A 198 -15.48 -14.06 -13.30
CA ASP A 198 -16.81 -14.69 -13.37
C ASP A 198 -16.76 -16.17 -13.73
N LYS A 199 -15.75 -16.59 -14.51
CA LYS A 199 -15.53 -17.99 -14.94
C LYS A 199 -14.45 -18.69 -14.11
N ARG A 200 -14.24 -18.25 -12.87
CA ARG A 200 -13.23 -18.82 -11.97
C ARG A 200 -13.51 -20.28 -11.66
N ASP A 201 -12.45 -21.08 -11.64
CA ASP A 201 -12.47 -22.43 -11.08
C ASP A 201 -11.96 -22.37 -9.64
N LEU A 202 -12.87 -22.58 -8.69
CA LEU A 202 -12.57 -22.53 -7.25
C LEU A 202 -11.67 -23.70 -6.80
N ASN A 203 -11.57 -24.76 -7.59
CA ASN A 203 -10.78 -25.96 -7.26
C ASN A 203 -9.39 -25.96 -7.91
N HIS A 204 -9.09 -24.98 -8.75
CA HIS A 204 -7.78 -24.87 -9.38
C HIS A 204 -6.71 -24.56 -8.32
N GLU A 205 -5.58 -25.27 -8.32
CA GLU A 205 -4.54 -25.15 -7.28
C GLU A 205 -3.98 -23.73 -7.13
N PHE A 206 -3.95 -22.97 -8.22
CA PHE A 206 -3.51 -21.57 -8.26
C PHE A 206 -4.58 -20.51 -7.94
N TYR A 207 -5.84 -20.90 -7.76
CA TYR A 207 -6.93 -19.98 -7.44
C TYR A 207 -6.72 -19.28 -6.08
N GLY A 208 -7.20 -18.05 -5.97
CA GLY A 208 -7.13 -17.30 -4.71
C GLY A 208 -5.68 -17.07 -4.33
N LYS A 209 -5.19 -17.63 -3.23
CA LYS A 209 -3.79 -17.43 -2.78
C LYS A 209 -2.82 -18.49 -3.31
N GLY A 210 -3.30 -19.46 -4.08
CA GLY A 210 -2.54 -20.65 -4.48
C GLY A 210 -1.29 -20.34 -5.30
N LEU A 211 -1.41 -19.49 -6.34
CA LEU A 211 -0.25 -19.12 -7.16
C LEU A 211 0.80 -18.35 -6.37
N TYR A 212 0.37 -17.43 -5.51
CA TYR A 212 1.27 -16.69 -4.62
C TYR A 212 2.07 -17.67 -3.76
N ARG A 213 1.38 -18.63 -3.10
CA ARG A 213 2.04 -19.65 -2.28
C ARG A 213 3.05 -20.47 -3.07
N HIS A 214 2.71 -20.83 -4.29
CA HIS A 214 3.60 -21.58 -5.16
C HIS A 214 4.86 -20.80 -5.57
N ARG A 215 4.77 -19.47 -5.74
CA ARG A 215 5.90 -18.64 -6.21
C ARG A 215 6.73 -18.01 -5.09
N PHE A 216 6.11 -17.67 -3.96
CA PHE A 216 6.73 -16.86 -2.91
C PHE A 216 6.64 -17.47 -1.51
N GLY A 217 5.91 -18.57 -1.34
CA GLY A 217 5.80 -19.27 -0.07
C GLY A 217 4.69 -18.73 0.86
N PRO A 218 4.91 -18.65 2.18
CA PRO A 218 3.88 -18.28 3.13
C PRO A 218 3.28 -16.89 2.91
N ILE A 219 1.96 -16.81 3.08
CA ILE A 219 1.17 -15.57 2.96
C ILE A 219 1.29 -14.70 4.22
N TYR A 220 1.66 -15.31 5.34
CA TYR A 220 2.09 -14.62 6.56
C TYR A 220 3.21 -15.43 7.22
N TYR A 221 4.23 -14.73 7.70
CA TYR A 221 5.46 -15.32 8.24
C TYR A 221 6.22 -14.29 9.09
N THR A 222 7.29 -14.75 9.74
CA THR A 222 8.20 -13.89 10.51
C THR A 222 9.63 -13.97 9.99
N PHE A 223 10.39 -12.90 10.23
CA PHE A 223 11.83 -12.92 10.13
C PHE A 223 12.42 -11.95 11.16
N ASP A 224 13.63 -12.25 11.64
CA ASP A 224 14.41 -11.39 12.50
C ASP A 224 15.51 -10.71 11.69
N TRP A 225 15.70 -9.42 11.92
CA TRP A 225 16.82 -8.66 11.36
C TRP A 225 17.44 -7.77 12.43
N ALA A 226 18.72 -7.96 12.71
CA ALA A 226 19.51 -7.21 13.68
C ALA A 226 18.82 -7.05 15.06
N GLY A 227 18.13 -8.10 15.52
CA GLY A 227 17.42 -8.14 16.80
C GLY A 227 16.00 -7.54 16.78
N VAL A 228 15.46 -7.17 15.63
CA VAL A 228 14.07 -6.74 15.44
C VAL A 228 13.26 -7.87 14.82
N ARG A 229 12.08 -8.17 15.38
CA ARG A 229 11.11 -9.11 14.83
C ARG A 229 10.22 -8.41 13.80
N PHE A 230 10.16 -8.94 12.59
CA PHE A 230 9.24 -8.51 11.55
C PHE A 230 8.13 -9.54 11.38
N TYR A 231 6.88 -9.07 11.29
CA TYR A 231 5.73 -9.88 10.92
C TYR A 231 5.22 -9.45 9.55
N ALA A 232 5.34 -10.32 8.55
CA ALA A 232 4.59 -10.20 7.31
C ALA A 232 3.21 -10.83 7.52
N LEU A 233 2.16 -10.03 7.42
CA LEU A 233 0.78 -10.42 7.68
C LEU A 233 -0.07 -10.30 6.42
N ASP A 234 -1.01 -11.21 6.27
CA ASP A 234 -2.01 -11.19 5.21
C ASP A 234 -3.29 -10.53 5.73
N GLY A 235 -3.60 -9.33 5.23
CA GLY A 235 -4.80 -8.59 5.62
C GLY A 235 -6.08 -9.01 4.88
N THR A 236 -6.05 -10.13 4.14
CA THR A 236 -7.18 -10.63 3.36
C THR A 236 -7.63 -12.01 3.86
N GLU A 237 -8.83 -12.11 4.41
CA GLU A 237 -9.43 -13.40 4.76
C GLU A 237 -10.36 -13.84 3.63
N GLN A 238 -10.16 -15.05 3.10
CA GLN A 238 -11.02 -15.57 2.04
C GLN A 238 -12.45 -15.78 2.55
N HIS A 239 -13.43 -15.22 1.85
CA HIS A 239 -14.82 -15.18 2.29
C HIS A 239 -15.70 -16.08 1.42
N LYS A 240 -15.75 -17.39 1.73
CA LYS A 240 -16.78 -18.35 1.27
C LYS A 240 -17.22 -18.23 -0.21
N GLY A 241 -16.28 -18.14 -1.15
CA GLY A 241 -16.57 -18.06 -2.60
C GLY A 241 -17.04 -16.69 -3.12
N LEU A 242 -17.13 -15.69 -2.24
CA LEU A 242 -17.52 -14.30 -2.51
C LEU A 242 -16.31 -13.34 -2.58
N GLY A 243 -15.10 -13.89 -2.68
CA GLY A 243 -13.86 -13.14 -2.70
C GLY A 243 -13.17 -13.12 -1.34
N TYR A 244 -12.72 -11.94 -0.90
CA TYR A 244 -12.04 -11.75 0.39
C TYR A 244 -12.75 -10.67 1.22
N ARG A 245 -12.40 -10.63 2.51
CA ARG A 245 -12.70 -9.52 3.42
C ARG A 245 -11.41 -9.02 4.05
N GLU A 246 -11.31 -7.73 4.33
CA GLU A 246 -10.16 -7.14 5.02
C GLU A 246 -10.15 -7.57 6.50
N ALA A 247 -9.40 -8.62 6.81
CA ALA A 247 -9.29 -9.24 8.13
C ALA A 247 -8.06 -10.16 8.15
N LEU A 248 -7.46 -10.38 9.31
CA LEU A 248 -6.44 -11.42 9.48
C LEU A 248 -7.07 -12.82 9.56
N GLY A 249 -8.25 -12.91 10.18
CA GLY A 249 -8.94 -14.18 10.45
C GLY A 249 -8.42 -14.88 11.72
N GLU A 250 -9.24 -15.77 12.28
CA GLU A 250 -8.95 -16.41 13.57
C GLU A 250 -7.68 -17.27 13.54
N GLU A 251 -7.42 -17.98 12.44
CA GLU A 251 -6.25 -18.87 12.32
C GLU A 251 -4.94 -18.08 12.39
N GLN A 252 -4.83 -16.99 11.62
CA GLN A 252 -3.66 -16.12 11.63
C GLN A 252 -3.52 -15.38 12.96
N LEU A 253 -4.62 -14.92 13.58
CA LEU A 253 -4.57 -14.28 14.91
C LEU A 253 -4.08 -15.27 15.99
N ALA A 254 -4.52 -16.53 15.94
CA ALA A 254 -4.08 -17.57 16.87
C ALA A 254 -2.61 -17.95 16.65
N TRP A 255 -2.15 -18.02 15.40
CA TRP A 255 -0.73 -18.19 15.07
C TRP A 255 0.11 -17.02 15.61
N LEU A 256 -0.34 -15.78 15.40
CA LEU A 256 0.33 -14.58 15.85
C LEU A 256 0.47 -14.56 17.39
N GLU A 257 -0.59 -14.92 18.12
CA GLU A 257 -0.56 -15.05 19.58
C GLU A 257 0.51 -16.05 20.06
N LYS A 258 0.60 -17.22 19.42
CA LYS A 258 1.61 -18.25 19.76
C LYS A 258 3.03 -17.75 19.51
N ASP A 259 3.28 -17.12 18.37
CA ASP A 259 4.62 -16.62 18.04
C ASP A 259 5.03 -15.44 18.94
N LEU A 260 4.11 -14.50 19.23
CA LEU A 260 4.33 -13.40 20.17
C LEU A 260 4.71 -13.91 21.58
N ALA A 261 4.14 -15.03 22.02
CA ALA A 261 4.43 -15.63 23.31
C ALA A 261 5.87 -16.19 23.42
N LEU A 262 6.55 -16.43 22.29
CA LEU A 262 7.95 -16.90 22.26
C LEU A 262 8.96 -15.74 22.34
N LEU A 263 8.51 -14.49 22.16
CA LEU A 263 9.40 -13.34 22.19
C LEU A 263 9.94 -13.08 23.59
N LYS A 264 11.23 -12.74 23.65
CA LYS A 264 11.83 -12.16 24.86
C LYS A 264 11.14 -10.83 25.17
N PRO A 265 10.93 -10.49 26.46
CA PRO A 265 10.37 -9.19 26.83
C PRO A 265 11.18 -8.04 26.22
N GLY A 266 10.48 -7.06 25.64
CA GLY A 266 11.12 -5.89 25.02
C GLY A 266 11.66 -6.08 23.60
N THR A 267 11.59 -7.28 23.01
CA THR A 267 11.96 -7.48 21.59
C THR A 267 11.20 -6.48 20.71
N PRO A 268 11.91 -5.61 19.95
CA PRO A 268 11.26 -4.66 19.05
C PRO A 268 10.54 -5.37 17.92
N ILE A 269 9.33 -4.89 17.59
CA ILE A 269 8.48 -5.48 16.57
C ILE A 269 8.16 -4.46 15.48
N ILE A 270 8.20 -4.89 14.22
CA ILE A 270 7.66 -4.16 13.07
C ILE A 270 6.63 -5.03 12.34
N LEU A 271 5.46 -4.46 12.03
CA LEU A 271 4.44 -5.14 11.23
C LEU A 271 4.51 -4.70 9.76
N LEU A 272 4.34 -5.65 8.86
CA LEU A 272 4.25 -5.47 7.41
C LEU A 272 2.93 -6.11 6.96
N CYS A 273 2.02 -5.35 6.38
CA CYS A 273 0.75 -5.87 5.86
C CYS A 273 0.35 -5.07 4.63
N HIS A 274 -0.44 -5.62 3.72
CA HIS A 274 -0.94 -4.81 2.61
C HIS A 274 -2.04 -3.82 3.06
N GLN A 275 -3.05 -4.30 3.79
CA GLN A 275 -4.15 -3.47 4.29
C GLN A 275 -3.74 -2.63 5.52
N PRO A 276 -4.31 -1.42 5.67
CA PRO A 276 -4.22 -0.67 6.92
C PRO A 276 -4.76 -1.47 8.11
N GLN A 277 -3.95 -1.62 9.15
CA GLN A 277 -4.28 -2.46 10.30
C GLN A 277 -5.40 -1.87 11.18
N VAL A 278 -5.66 -0.56 11.04
CA VAL A 278 -6.72 0.17 11.75
C VAL A 278 -7.47 1.10 10.81
N GLY A 279 -8.65 1.53 11.23
CA GLY A 279 -9.42 2.56 10.51
C GLY A 279 -8.68 3.89 10.40
N ILE A 280 -8.65 4.45 9.19
CA ILE A 280 -8.10 5.77 8.88
C ILE A 280 -9.27 6.66 8.44
N PRO A 281 -9.65 7.68 9.24
CA PRO A 281 -10.79 8.53 8.93
C PRO A 281 -10.78 9.09 7.49
N GLY A 282 -11.83 8.80 6.73
CA GLY A 282 -11.98 9.26 5.34
C GLY A 282 -11.11 8.51 4.32
N ALA A 283 -10.33 7.51 4.71
CA ALA A 283 -9.44 6.76 3.82
C ALA A 283 -9.63 5.24 3.87
N SER A 284 -9.78 4.63 5.05
CA SER A 284 -9.97 3.18 5.21
C SER A 284 -10.76 2.85 6.47
N SER A 285 -11.51 1.74 6.46
CA SER A 285 -12.12 1.18 7.67
C SER A 285 -11.14 0.33 8.50
N GLY A 286 -10.00 0.00 7.91
CA GLY A 286 -9.03 -0.95 8.46
C GLY A 286 -9.55 -2.38 8.52
N LEU A 287 -8.73 -3.25 9.09
CA LEU A 287 -9.08 -4.65 9.31
C LEU A 287 -10.34 -4.78 10.19
N ARG A 288 -11.21 -5.73 9.85
CA ARG A 288 -12.45 -6.02 10.60
C ARG A 288 -12.17 -6.51 12.02
N ASP A 289 -11.04 -7.16 12.23
CA ASP A 289 -10.57 -7.72 13.49
C ASP A 289 -9.46 -6.86 14.14
N GLN A 290 -9.34 -5.58 13.74
CA GLN A 290 -8.35 -4.64 14.28
C GLN A 290 -8.34 -4.54 15.82
N GLU A 291 -9.48 -4.70 16.49
CA GLU A 291 -9.54 -4.66 17.96
C GLU A 291 -8.89 -5.90 18.60
N LYS A 292 -8.99 -7.06 17.96
CA LYS A 292 -8.27 -8.27 18.40
C LYS A 292 -6.77 -8.09 18.22
N LEU A 293 -6.35 -7.57 17.06
CA LEU A 293 -4.95 -7.27 16.79
C LEU A 293 -4.37 -6.25 17.79
N LYS A 294 -5.09 -5.15 18.06
CA LYS A 294 -4.70 -4.15 19.09
C LYS A 294 -4.48 -4.79 20.45
N LYS A 295 -5.38 -5.68 20.85
CA LYS A 295 -5.30 -6.41 22.13
C LYS A 295 -4.10 -7.35 22.16
N LEU A 296 -3.85 -8.12 21.10
CA LEU A 296 -2.71 -9.04 21.02
C LEU A 296 -1.37 -8.30 21.09
N LEU A 297 -1.26 -7.14 20.45
CA LEU A 297 -0.03 -6.34 20.44
C LEU A 297 0.19 -5.54 21.72
N LYS A 298 -0.80 -5.46 22.61
CA LYS A 298 -0.71 -4.67 23.84
C LYS A 298 0.33 -5.28 24.78
N GLY A 299 1.28 -4.46 25.23
CA GLY A 299 2.37 -4.90 26.11
C GLY A 299 3.61 -5.42 25.38
N HIS A 300 3.54 -5.57 24.06
CA HIS A 300 4.72 -5.83 23.23
C HIS A 300 5.37 -4.52 22.76
N ASN A 301 6.67 -4.58 22.45
CA ASN A 301 7.45 -3.43 22.01
C ASN A 301 7.26 -3.15 20.50
N LEU A 302 6.04 -2.78 20.11
CA LEU A 302 5.72 -2.44 18.73
C LEU A 302 6.33 -1.08 18.35
N GLN A 303 7.24 -1.08 17.38
CA GLN A 303 7.97 0.09 16.92
C GLN A 303 7.24 0.85 15.82
N ALA A 304 6.72 0.13 14.83
CA ALA A 304 6.00 0.69 13.70
C ALA A 304 5.23 -0.40 12.94
N ALA A 305 4.27 0.02 12.14
CA ALA A 305 3.61 -0.82 11.15
C ALA A 305 3.65 -0.14 9.77
N PHE A 306 3.83 -0.92 8.72
CA PHE A 306 3.93 -0.44 7.35
C PHE A 306 2.91 -1.17 6.46
N CYS A 307 2.22 -0.41 5.63
CA CYS A 307 1.25 -0.97 4.69
C CYS A 307 1.13 -0.17 3.39
N GLY A 308 0.27 -0.65 2.49
CA GLY A 308 0.03 -0.12 1.15
C GLY A 308 -1.45 0.17 0.90
N HIS A 309 -1.95 -0.34 -0.23
CA HIS A 309 -3.38 -0.48 -0.58
C HIS A 309 -4.07 0.83 -0.98
N LEU A 310 -3.76 1.95 -0.32
CA LEU A 310 -4.47 3.21 -0.54
C LEU A 310 -3.90 4.07 -1.67
N HIS A 311 -2.74 3.72 -2.24
CA HIS A 311 -2.04 4.51 -3.28
C HIS A 311 -1.87 5.98 -2.90
N ASN A 312 -1.43 6.21 -1.66
CA ASN A 312 -1.09 7.50 -1.07
C ASN A 312 -0.37 7.29 0.26
N ASN A 313 0.28 8.34 0.75
CA ASN A 313 0.87 8.37 2.07
C ASN A 313 -0.15 8.85 3.10
N HIS A 314 -0.30 8.06 4.15
CA HIS A 314 -1.03 8.42 5.37
C HIS A 314 -0.25 7.96 6.58
N GLU A 315 -0.53 8.63 7.69
CA GLU A 315 -0.09 8.20 9.01
C GLU A 315 -1.31 7.93 9.88
N ALA A 316 -1.24 6.82 10.61
CA ALA A 316 -2.22 6.46 11.63
C ALA A 316 -1.47 5.88 12.84
N ARG A 317 -2.20 5.36 13.82
CA ARG A 317 -1.60 4.73 15.01
C ARG A 317 -2.35 3.48 15.40
N ILE A 318 -1.61 2.44 15.78
CA ILE A 318 -2.12 1.25 16.45
C ILE A 318 -1.49 1.20 17.83
N ASN A 319 -2.34 1.27 18.86
CA ASN A 319 -1.87 1.57 20.21
C ASN A 319 -0.97 2.83 20.18
N ASP A 320 0.27 2.73 20.66
CA ASP A 320 1.24 3.81 20.67
C ASP A 320 2.26 3.76 19.52
N ALA A 321 2.10 2.85 18.56
CA ALA A 321 2.99 2.74 17.41
C ALA A 321 2.42 3.46 16.19
N PRO A 322 3.25 4.16 15.39
CA PRO A 322 2.82 4.71 14.12
C PRO A 322 2.55 3.61 13.08
N ILE A 323 1.51 3.83 12.28
CA ILE A 323 1.27 3.11 11.03
C ILE A 323 1.60 4.06 9.88
N PHE A 324 2.43 3.61 8.95
CA PHE A 324 2.73 4.32 7.71
C PHE A 324 2.09 3.59 6.53
N VAL A 325 1.10 4.23 5.92
CA VAL A 325 0.62 3.83 4.60
C VAL A 325 1.57 4.42 3.58
N THR A 326 2.09 3.58 2.70
CA THR A 326 3.08 3.96 1.69
C THR A 326 2.41 4.17 0.34
N GLY A 327 2.74 5.29 -0.31
CA GLY A 327 2.34 5.55 -1.69
C GLY A 327 2.75 4.40 -2.62
N ALA A 328 1.97 4.17 -3.66
CA ALA A 328 2.22 3.10 -4.60
C ALA A 328 3.49 3.36 -5.41
N PHE A 329 4.28 2.31 -5.60
CA PHE A 329 5.40 2.28 -6.54
C PHE A 329 4.93 2.59 -7.97
N SER A 330 3.76 2.06 -8.33
CA SER A 330 3.10 2.36 -9.61
C SER A 330 2.43 3.73 -9.67
N GLY A 331 2.29 4.45 -8.55
CA GLY A 331 1.46 5.66 -8.47
C GLY A 331 0.01 5.36 -8.79
N ALA A 332 -0.59 6.08 -9.75
CA ALA A 332 -1.94 5.79 -10.24
C ALA A 332 -1.91 4.69 -11.33
N TRP A 333 -1.55 3.45 -10.98
CA TRP A 333 -1.42 2.31 -11.91
C TRP A 333 -0.60 2.63 -13.15
N TRP A 334 0.59 3.20 -12.94
CA TRP A 334 1.51 3.67 -13.98
C TRP A 334 1.02 4.84 -14.84
N GLY A 335 -0.17 5.38 -14.58
CA GLY A 335 -0.75 6.54 -15.26
C GLY A 335 -0.31 7.90 -14.72
N GLY A 336 0.45 7.94 -13.63
CA GLY A 336 0.90 9.19 -13.00
C GLY A 336 1.34 9.02 -11.54
N PRO A 337 1.50 10.11 -10.79
CA PRO A 337 1.79 10.08 -9.35
C PRO A 337 0.61 9.49 -8.56
N ASN A 338 0.84 9.24 -7.28
CA ASN A 338 -0.17 8.84 -6.32
C ASN A 338 -1.29 9.88 -6.17
N SER A 339 -2.42 9.45 -5.63
CA SER A 339 -3.59 10.32 -5.40
C SER A 339 -3.31 11.51 -4.47
N ASP A 340 -2.29 11.43 -3.63
CA ASP A 340 -1.83 12.53 -2.77
C ASP A 340 -0.72 13.39 -3.39
N GLY A 341 -0.46 13.21 -4.69
CA GLY A 341 0.56 13.92 -5.46
C GLY A 341 2.00 13.46 -5.19
N THR A 342 2.22 12.44 -4.35
CA THR A 342 3.55 11.85 -4.20
C THR A 342 3.95 11.05 -5.44
N PRO A 343 5.22 11.03 -5.84
CA PRO A 343 5.63 10.39 -7.08
C PRO A 343 5.45 8.86 -7.05
N GLN A 344 5.58 8.23 -8.22
CA GLN A 344 5.87 6.79 -8.29
C GLN A 344 7.17 6.52 -7.55
N GLY A 345 7.19 5.60 -6.59
CA GLY A 345 8.26 5.65 -5.60
C GLY A 345 8.27 4.58 -4.54
N TYR A 346 9.10 4.83 -3.53
CA TYR A 346 9.35 3.89 -2.45
C TYR A 346 9.61 4.66 -1.16
N ARG A 347 9.51 3.96 -0.04
CA ARG A 347 9.79 4.50 1.28
C ARG A 347 11.11 3.95 1.80
N LEU A 348 11.92 4.79 2.43
CA LEU A 348 13.07 4.36 3.23
C LEU A 348 12.76 4.49 4.71
N ILE A 349 13.26 3.54 5.49
CA ILE A 349 13.01 3.41 6.91
C ILE A 349 14.35 3.20 7.63
N SER A 350 14.65 4.09 8.59
CA SER A 350 15.85 4.06 9.42
C SER A 350 15.53 3.41 10.77
N VAL A 351 16.34 2.43 11.15
CA VAL A 351 16.29 1.71 12.43
C VAL A 351 17.67 1.81 13.07
N LYS A 352 17.69 2.18 14.36
CA LYS A 352 18.92 2.32 15.14
C LYS A 352 18.82 1.51 16.41
N ASP A 353 19.74 0.57 16.61
CA ASP A 353 19.73 -0.33 17.77
C ASP A 353 18.38 -1.01 18.06
N GLY A 354 17.65 -1.35 17.01
CA GLY A 354 16.31 -1.95 17.08
C GLY A 354 15.16 -0.97 17.37
N VAL A 355 15.45 0.32 17.45
CA VAL A 355 14.45 1.38 17.64
C VAL A 355 14.17 2.06 16.29
N PHE A 356 12.91 2.11 15.89
CA PHE A 356 12.49 2.86 14.71
C PHE A 356 12.81 4.35 14.91
N GLN A 357 13.49 4.95 13.92
CA GLN A 357 13.86 6.38 13.96
C GLN A 357 12.89 7.21 13.13
N ARG A 358 12.99 7.09 11.82
CA ARG A 358 12.26 7.92 10.86
C ARG A 358 12.09 7.18 9.55
N THR A 359 11.14 7.69 8.77
CA THR A 359 10.93 7.26 7.41
C THR A 359 10.67 8.46 6.48
N SER A 360 11.00 8.33 5.21
CA SER A 360 10.58 9.26 4.16
C SER A 360 10.30 8.52 2.84
N TYR A 361 9.46 9.13 2.01
CA TYR A 361 9.08 8.61 0.69
C TYR A 361 9.85 9.33 -0.40
N PHE A 362 10.26 8.60 -1.45
CA PHE A 362 11.11 9.11 -2.53
C PHE A 362 10.62 8.66 -3.89
N ASN A 363 10.97 9.42 -4.92
CA ASN A 363 10.73 9.03 -6.31
C ASN A 363 11.59 7.80 -6.66
N ARG A 364 11.06 6.90 -7.52
CA ARG A 364 11.79 5.74 -8.05
C ARG A 364 12.90 6.13 -9.02
N GLU A 365 12.92 7.37 -9.49
CA GLU A 365 13.92 7.93 -10.41
C GLU A 365 14.68 9.11 -9.79
N GLY A 366 15.89 9.35 -10.33
CA GLY A 366 16.72 10.51 -9.99
C GLY A 366 17.84 10.18 -9.01
N HIS A 367 18.99 10.84 -9.15
CA HIS A 367 20.13 10.59 -8.27
C HIS A 367 19.80 11.05 -6.85
N ASN A 368 19.50 12.33 -6.68
CA ASN A 368 19.04 12.90 -5.42
C ASN A 368 17.54 13.07 -5.48
N ALA A 369 16.79 11.98 -5.32
CA ALA A 369 15.33 12.03 -5.38
C ALA A 369 14.78 13.04 -4.36
N ILE A 370 13.92 13.95 -4.83
CA ILE A 370 13.25 14.96 -4.00
C ILE A 370 11.76 14.65 -3.96
N ALA A 371 11.19 14.63 -2.77
CA ALA A 371 9.77 14.40 -2.57
C ALA A 371 9.21 15.35 -1.51
N ARG A 372 7.96 15.79 -1.71
CA ARG A 372 7.25 16.59 -0.72
C ARG A 372 6.80 15.71 0.43
N VAL A 373 7.11 16.15 1.65
CA VAL A 373 6.67 15.54 2.91
C VAL A 373 5.40 16.23 3.41
N ALA A 374 5.38 17.55 3.43
CA ALA A 374 4.25 18.34 3.90
C ALA A 374 4.17 19.71 3.21
N PRO A 375 2.99 20.33 3.11
CA PRO A 375 1.67 19.75 3.38
C PRO A 375 1.27 18.70 2.33
N SER A 376 0.26 17.87 2.60
CA SER A 376 -0.27 16.90 1.63
C SER A 376 -0.95 17.60 0.45
N ALA A 377 -0.82 17.12 -0.82
CA ALA A 377 -1.57 17.71 -1.95
C ALA A 377 -3.07 17.46 -1.86
N LYS A 378 -3.54 16.55 -1.01
CA LYS A 378 -4.98 16.37 -0.82
C LYS A 378 -5.64 17.58 -0.17
N GLN A 379 -4.86 18.34 0.60
CA GLN A 379 -5.29 19.59 1.21
C GLN A 379 -4.95 20.76 0.29
N TYR A 380 -5.80 21.78 0.29
CA TYR A 380 -5.39 23.07 -0.23
C TYR A 380 -4.66 23.83 0.89
N ALA A 381 -3.75 24.70 0.50
CA ALA A 381 -3.04 25.61 1.40
C ALA A 381 -3.52 27.04 1.17
N SER A 382 -3.33 27.91 2.18
CA SER A 382 -3.74 29.32 2.11
C SER A 382 -2.80 30.19 2.94
N GLY A 383 -2.50 31.39 2.44
CA GLY A 383 -1.66 32.39 3.12
C GLY A 383 -0.23 31.92 3.36
N LYS A 384 0.27 32.17 4.58
CA LYS A 384 1.62 31.78 5.01
C LYS A 384 1.70 30.28 5.26
N GLN A 385 2.67 29.63 4.63
CA GLN A 385 2.83 28.18 4.67
C GLN A 385 4.30 27.82 4.73
N THR A 386 4.58 26.69 5.38
CA THR A 386 5.88 26.02 5.34
C THR A 386 5.73 24.72 4.55
N MET A 387 6.54 24.54 3.52
CA MET A 387 6.65 23.27 2.81
C MET A 387 7.89 22.53 3.25
N THR A 388 7.73 21.25 3.57
CA THR A 388 8.82 20.34 3.88
C THR A 388 9.03 19.37 2.72
N VAL A 389 10.28 19.22 2.28
CA VAL A 389 10.71 18.24 1.28
C VAL A 389 11.82 17.36 1.86
N SER A 390 11.86 16.10 1.43
CA SER A 390 12.98 15.20 1.66
C SER A 390 13.85 15.12 0.42
N VAL A 391 15.17 15.04 0.61
CA VAL A 391 16.14 14.82 -0.46
C VAL A 391 17.04 13.64 -0.11
N LEU A 392 17.19 12.68 -1.03
CA LEU A 392 18.26 11.69 -0.93
C LEU A 392 19.60 12.40 -1.14
N ASP A 393 20.46 12.35 -0.13
CA ASP A 393 21.76 13.02 -0.14
C ASP A 393 22.92 12.10 0.28
N PHE A 394 22.61 10.83 0.58
CA PHE A 394 23.57 9.77 0.88
C PHE A 394 24.49 10.10 2.05
N GLY A 395 24.02 10.88 3.01
CA GLY A 395 24.83 11.25 4.16
C GLY A 395 25.90 12.29 3.83
N LYS A 396 25.87 12.88 2.63
CA LYS A 396 26.75 13.98 2.22
C LYS A 396 26.02 15.34 2.26
N PRO A 397 26.77 16.46 2.24
CA PRO A 397 26.19 17.77 1.98
C PRO A 397 25.55 17.83 0.59
N VAL A 398 24.53 18.67 0.45
CA VAL A 398 23.81 18.87 -0.80
C VAL A 398 23.35 20.32 -0.90
N GLU A 399 23.44 20.90 -2.10
CA GLU A 399 22.91 22.24 -2.36
C GLU A 399 21.49 22.14 -2.90
N MET A 400 20.56 22.87 -2.29
CA MET A 400 19.15 22.88 -2.68
C MET A 400 18.72 24.27 -3.14
N LYS A 401 17.95 24.32 -4.23
CA LYS A 401 17.26 25.53 -4.72
C LYS A 401 15.79 25.19 -4.95
N ALA A 402 14.90 26.09 -4.55
CA ALA A 402 13.49 26.02 -4.91
C ALA A 402 13.11 27.21 -5.78
N SER A 403 12.17 27.01 -6.69
CA SER A 403 11.49 28.10 -7.37
C SER A 403 9.98 27.89 -7.41
N ILE A 404 9.25 28.99 -7.36
CA ILE A 404 7.81 29.06 -7.57
C ILE A 404 7.48 30.29 -8.39
N ARG A 405 6.61 30.16 -9.39
CA ARG A 405 6.24 31.24 -10.32
C ARG A 405 7.47 31.91 -10.97
N ASN A 406 8.49 31.11 -11.30
CA ASN A 406 9.78 31.59 -11.84
C ASN A 406 10.58 32.51 -10.90
N HIS A 407 10.27 32.50 -9.59
CA HIS A 407 11.04 33.20 -8.57
C HIS A 407 11.72 32.20 -7.64
N ASP A 408 12.98 32.45 -7.32
CA ASP A 408 13.74 31.63 -6.38
C ASP A 408 13.22 31.83 -4.95
N VAL A 409 13.13 30.74 -4.19
CA VAL A 409 12.78 30.73 -2.78
C VAL A 409 13.84 29.99 -1.99
N ALA A 410 14.22 30.57 -0.84
CA ALA A 410 15.20 29.98 0.05
C ALA A 410 14.67 28.69 0.69
N LEU A 411 15.56 27.70 0.81
CA LEU A 411 15.35 26.47 1.54
C LEU A 411 16.32 26.41 2.71
N THR A 412 15.85 25.91 3.86
CA THR A 412 16.67 25.72 5.06
C THR A 412 16.70 24.23 5.43
N PRO A 413 17.87 23.63 5.68
CA PRO A 413 17.94 22.25 6.12
C PRO A 413 17.43 22.11 7.56
N VAL A 414 16.63 21.09 7.83
CA VAL A 414 16.16 20.74 9.17
C VAL A 414 17.21 19.83 9.82
N LEU A 415 18.19 20.43 10.50
CA LEU A 415 19.35 19.69 11.01
C LEU A 415 19.00 18.53 11.95
N SER A 416 17.94 18.67 12.75
CA SER A 416 17.47 17.64 13.69
C SER A 416 16.80 16.44 13.01
N SER A 417 16.54 16.48 11.71
CA SER A 417 15.92 15.40 10.95
C SER A 417 16.89 14.67 10.02
N ARG A 418 18.20 14.85 10.22
CA ARG A 418 19.21 14.19 9.40
C ARG A 418 19.22 12.70 9.66
N GLU A 419 19.06 11.93 8.59
CA GLU A 419 19.17 10.47 8.58
C GLU A 419 20.40 10.05 7.74
N PRO A 420 20.84 8.79 7.80
CA PRO A 420 22.05 8.35 7.10
C PRO A 420 22.01 8.56 5.58
N LEU A 421 20.82 8.51 4.95
CA LEU A 421 20.68 8.60 3.49
C LEU A 421 19.93 9.85 3.00
N TRP A 422 19.30 10.61 3.90
CA TRP A 422 18.48 11.77 3.50
C TRP A 422 18.44 12.86 4.57
N SER A 423 18.06 14.06 4.12
CA SER A 423 17.72 15.20 4.97
C SER A 423 16.36 15.77 4.61
N LEU A 424 15.77 16.53 5.55
CA LEU A 424 14.58 17.32 5.27
C LEU A 424 14.97 18.80 5.13
N TRP A 425 14.26 19.50 4.26
CA TRP A 425 14.43 20.92 4.01
C TRP A 425 13.07 21.61 4.04
N THR A 426 13.04 22.82 4.57
CA THR A 426 11.84 23.64 4.64
C THR A 426 11.97 24.91 3.81
N MET A 427 10.90 25.29 3.14
CA MET A 427 10.74 26.62 2.54
C MET A 427 9.47 27.27 3.08
N ASP A 428 9.56 28.55 3.42
CA ASP A 428 8.40 29.36 3.76
C ASP A 428 7.98 30.17 2.54
N PHE A 429 6.67 30.29 2.34
CA PHE A 429 6.09 31.16 1.31
C PHE A 429 4.79 31.77 1.81
N ASP A 430 4.42 32.92 1.25
CA ASP A 430 3.17 33.61 1.55
C ASP A 430 2.35 33.77 0.26
N SER A 431 1.28 32.99 0.16
CA SER A 431 0.39 33.04 -0.99
C SER A 431 -0.77 34.01 -0.83
N THR A 432 -0.84 34.80 0.25
CA THR A 432 -2.02 35.62 0.60
C THR A 432 -2.50 36.52 -0.54
N THR A 433 -1.58 37.02 -1.38
CA THR A 433 -1.87 37.91 -2.50
C THR A 433 -1.95 37.20 -3.86
N TRP A 434 -1.75 35.89 -3.89
CA TRP A 434 -1.70 35.12 -5.13
C TRP A 434 -3.12 34.74 -5.57
N PRO A 435 -3.39 34.71 -6.88
CA PRO A 435 -4.63 34.16 -7.39
C PRO A 435 -4.81 32.69 -7.03
N ASP A 436 -6.04 32.26 -6.81
CA ASP A 436 -6.40 30.88 -6.53
C ASP A 436 -6.06 30.02 -7.74
N SER A 437 -5.19 29.03 -7.55
CA SER A 437 -4.67 28.20 -8.64
C SER A 437 -3.93 26.96 -8.14
N LEU A 438 -3.59 26.08 -9.07
CA LEU A 438 -2.63 25.01 -8.85
C LEU A 438 -1.22 25.51 -9.17
N TYR A 439 -0.42 25.72 -8.13
CA TYR A 439 0.96 26.18 -8.28
C TYR A 439 1.94 25.02 -8.37
N THR A 440 2.92 25.16 -9.26
CA THR A 440 4.04 24.22 -9.39
C THR A 440 5.24 24.77 -8.63
N PHE A 441 5.81 23.93 -7.78
CA PHE A 441 7.05 24.17 -7.05
C PHE A 441 8.11 23.27 -7.66
N GLU A 442 9.21 23.88 -8.07
CA GLU A 442 10.35 23.18 -8.63
C GLU A 442 11.49 23.18 -7.63
N PHE A 443 12.14 22.04 -7.48
CA PHE A 443 13.31 21.86 -6.65
C PHE A 443 14.46 21.40 -7.53
N LYS A 444 15.63 21.96 -7.30
CA LYS A 444 16.87 21.55 -7.94
C LYS A 444 17.90 21.27 -6.88
N THR A 445 18.68 20.24 -7.11
CA THR A 445 19.78 19.86 -6.24
C THR A 445 21.00 19.54 -7.05
N MET A 446 22.16 19.92 -6.54
CA MET A 446 23.47 19.59 -7.12
C MET A 446 24.29 18.82 -6.09
N GLN A 447 24.76 17.64 -6.46
CA GLN A 447 25.68 16.85 -5.65
C GLN A 447 26.67 16.12 -6.54
N ASP A 448 27.97 16.19 -6.22
CA ASP A 448 29.04 15.53 -6.97
C ASP A 448 28.96 15.79 -8.50
N GLY A 449 28.60 17.03 -8.90
CA GLY A 449 28.46 17.44 -10.30
C GLY A 449 27.21 16.93 -11.02
N LYS A 450 26.29 16.27 -10.31
CA LYS A 450 25.01 15.77 -10.85
C LYS A 450 23.86 16.65 -10.39
N GLU A 451 23.09 17.14 -11.35
CA GLU A 451 21.84 17.83 -11.08
C GLU A 451 20.69 16.82 -10.95
N SER A 452 19.84 16.97 -9.94
CA SER A 452 18.52 16.32 -9.87
C SER A 452 17.42 17.37 -9.73
N LYS A 453 16.22 17.03 -10.24
CA LYS A 453 15.05 17.90 -10.18
C LYS A 453 13.90 17.19 -9.50
N GLY A 454 13.18 17.92 -8.66
CA GLY A 454 11.90 17.51 -8.07
C GLY A 454 10.82 18.51 -8.46
N VAL A 455 9.61 18.01 -8.66
CA VAL A 455 8.45 18.88 -8.92
C VAL A 455 7.31 18.43 -8.04
N THR A 456 6.65 19.37 -7.38
CA THR A 456 5.37 19.12 -6.70
C THR A 456 4.37 20.21 -7.04
N ARG A 457 3.10 19.92 -6.80
CA ARG A 457 2.01 20.87 -7.03
C ARG A 457 1.19 21.02 -5.76
N CYS A 458 0.84 22.26 -5.45
CA CYS A 458 -0.04 22.60 -4.33
C CYS A 458 -1.21 23.42 -4.85
N LEU A 459 -2.41 23.02 -4.45
CA LEU A 459 -3.61 23.81 -4.66
C LEU A 459 -3.63 24.92 -3.61
N LEU A 460 -3.57 26.19 -4.05
CA LEU A 460 -3.58 27.35 -3.15
C LEU A 460 -4.89 28.11 -3.34
N ILE A 461 -5.61 28.34 -2.24
CA ILE A 461 -6.92 29.00 -2.22
C ILE A 461 -6.92 30.07 -1.14
N ASN A 462 -6.89 31.32 -1.55
CA ASN A 462 -6.89 32.50 -0.70
C ASN A 462 -8.17 33.34 -0.88
N GLY A 463 -9.04 32.97 -1.82
CA GLY A 463 -10.21 33.77 -2.20
C GLY A 463 -9.88 34.90 -3.16
N ASN A 464 -8.74 34.82 -3.85
CA ASN A 464 -8.33 35.80 -4.85
C ASN A 464 -8.55 35.22 -6.25
N ASP A 465 -9.55 35.68 -6.98
CA ASP A 465 -9.69 35.26 -8.37
C ASP A 465 -8.59 35.90 -9.25
N ASP A 466 -8.10 35.15 -10.25
CA ASP A 466 -7.26 35.72 -11.29
C ASP A 466 -8.12 36.57 -12.24
N LYS A 467 -8.08 37.90 -12.05
CA LYS A 467 -8.86 38.85 -12.83
C LYS A 467 -8.37 39.00 -14.27
N ASP A 468 -7.13 38.61 -14.53
CA ASP A 468 -6.51 38.75 -15.85
C ASP A 468 -6.75 37.50 -16.72
N PHE A 469 -7.23 36.40 -16.13
CA PHE A 469 -7.57 35.19 -16.85
C PHE A 469 -8.81 35.39 -17.73
N GLN A 470 -8.69 35.04 -19.02
CA GLN A 470 -9.78 35.06 -19.97
C GLN A 470 -9.92 33.67 -20.61
N ALA A 471 -11.06 33.03 -20.42
CA ALA A 471 -11.32 31.74 -21.04
C ALA A 471 -11.66 31.90 -22.53
N GLU A 472 -11.04 31.08 -23.35
CA GLU A 472 -11.35 30.93 -24.77
C GLU A 472 -11.83 29.51 -25.07
N GLY A 473 -12.55 29.32 -26.18
CA GLY A 473 -13.05 28.00 -26.61
C GLY A 473 -14.22 27.48 -25.79
N GLU A 474 -14.67 26.25 -26.02
CA GLU A 474 -15.80 25.67 -25.28
C GLU A 474 -15.32 24.90 -24.05
N PHE A 475 -16.07 25.02 -22.94
CA PHE A 475 -15.90 24.20 -21.74
C PHE A 475 -17.17 23.39 -21.48
N VAL A 476 -17.04 22.08 -21.37
CA VAL A 476 -18.15 21.15 -21.12
C VAL A 476 -17.85 20.31 -19.88
N LEU A 477 -18.72 20.41 -18.87
CA LEU A 477 -18.68 19.57 -17.69
C LEU A 477 -19.41 18.25 -17.98
N HIS A 478 -18.68 17.14 -17.92
CA HIS A 478 -19.23 15.79 -17.98
C HIS A 478 -19.29 15.18 -16.59
N LEU A 479 -20.38 14.47 -16.28
CA LEU A 479 -20.56 13.76 -15.02
C LEU A 479 -21.55 12.61 -15.15
N SER A 480 -21.60 11.75 -14.14
CA SER A 480 -22.64 10.74 -13.96
C SER A 480 -23.24 10.81 -12.56
N TYR A 481 -24.53 10.54 -12.43
CA TYR A 481 -25.19 10.59 -11.12
C TYR A 481 -25.01 9.26 -10.39
N SER A 482 -24.49 9.34 -9.17
CA SER A 482 -24.16 8.17 -8.35
C SER A 482 -25.14 7.96 -7.18
N ARG A 483 -25.73 9.04 -6.67
CA ARG A 483 -26.75 9.05 -5.61
C ARG A 483 -27.63 10.29 -5.70
N ALA A 484 -28.90 10.17 -5.32
CA ALA A 484 -29.84 11.28 -5.31
C ALA A 484 -31.00 11.04 -4.33
N ASP A 485 -30.69 10.86 -3.05
CA ASP A 485 -31.68 10.60 -2.01
C ASP A 485 -32.42 11.88 -1.56
N ALA A 486 -31.98 13.04 -2.04
CA ALA A 486 -32.43 14.38 -1.67
C ALA A 486 -32.37 15.32 -2.88
N ASP A 487 -33.18 16.38 -2.86
CA ASP A 487 -33.07 17.48 -3.81
C ASP A 487 -31.78 18.28 -3.55
N ALA A 488 -31.07 18.64 -4.61
CA ALA A 488 -29.84 19.43 -4.53
C ALA A 488 -29.62 20.29 -5.77
N GLU A 489 -28.72 21.25 -5.65
CA GLU A 489 -28.21 22.06 -6.75
C GLU A 489 -26.76 21.66 -7.04
N LEU A 490 -26.39 21.71 -8.31
CA LEU A 490 -25.01 21.63 -8.76
C LEU A 490 -24.53 23.03 -9.11
N LEU A 491 -23.45 23.45 -8.45
CA LEU A 491 -22.88 24.78 -8.60
C LEU A 491 -21.49 24.72 -9.22
N PHE A 492 -21.22 25.60 -10.18
CA PHE A 492 -19.91 25.85 -10.74
C PHE A 492 -19.48 27.29 -10.44
N ASN A 493 -18.39 27.47 -9.69
CA ASN A 493 -17.94 28.77 -9.17
C ASN A 493 -19.06 29.56 -8.48
N ASP A 494 -19.82 28.87 -7.62
CA ASP A 494 -20.98 29.40 -6.89
C ASP A 494 -22.21 29.78 -7.74
N HIS A 495 -22.19 29.49 -9.05
CA HIS A 495 -23.34 29.64 -9.94
C HIS A 495 -24.07 28.30 -10.12
N VAL A 496 -25.39 28.28 -9.94
CA VAL A 496 -26.20 27.09 -10.19
C VAL A 496 -26.18 26.77 -11.69
N ILE A 497 -25.74 25.56 -12.04
CA ILE A 497 -25.68 25.06 -13.42
C ILE A 497 -26.67 23.93 -13.69
N ALA A 498 -27.13 23.23 -12.65
CA ALA A 498 -28.15 22.19 -12.75
C ALA A 498 -28.81 21.91 -11.40
N THR A 499 -29.97 21.26 -11.43
CA THR A 499 -30.65 20.71 -10.24
C THR A 499 -30.66 19.18 -10.27
N ILE A 500 -30.53 18.57 -9.12
CA ILE A 500 -30.58 17.12 -8.89
C ILE A 500 -31.86 16.85 -8.10
N ALA A 501 -32.89 16.36 -8.77
CA ALA A 501 -34.13 15.97 -8.11
C ALA A 501 -33.95 14.66 -7.32
N LYS A 502 -34.59 14.57 -6.16
CA LYS A 502 -34.69 13.35 -5.37
C LYS A 502 -35.26 12.20 -6.20
N GLY A 503 -34.61 11.04 -6.14
CA GLY A 503 -35.05 9.83 -6.83
C GLY A 503 -34.70 9.79 -8.31
N ARG A 504 -33.91 10.74 -8.85
CA ARG A 504 -33.42 10.65 -10.23
C ARG A 504 -32.66 9.34 -10.46
N PRO A 505 -32.67 8.79 -11.70
CA PRO A 505 -31.83 7.67 -12.08
C PRO A 505 -30.35 7.93 -11.75
N CYS A 506 -29.68 6.89 -11.22
CA CYS A 506 -28.26 6.90 -10.87
C CYS A 506 -27.58 5.64 -11.40
N GLY A 507 -26.34 5.77 -11.86
CA GLY A 507 -25.54 4.67 -12.41
C GLY A 507 -24.46 5.17 -13.38
N ARG A 508 -23.55 4.27 -13.79
CA ARG A 508 -22.46 4.61 -14.74
C ARG A 508 -22.97 5.07 -16.12
N ASN A 509 -24.21 4.73 -16.47
CA ASN A 509 -24.83 5.10 -17.73
C ASN A 509 -25.65 6.40 -17.63
N GLU A 510 -25.92 6.88 -16.41
CA GLU A 510 -26.70 8.10 -16.16
C GLU A 510 -25.78 9.32 -16.26
N LYS A 511 -25.50 9.73 -17.48
CA LYS A 511 -24.51 10.77 -17.82
C LYS A 511 -25.20 12.11 -18.11
N ASP A 512 -24.49 13.18 -17.78
CA ASP A 512 -24.85 14.55 -18.14
C ASP A 512 -23.67 15.26 -18.80
N SER A 513 -23.98 16.29 -19.59
CA SER A 513 -22.99 17.17 -20.21
C SER A 513 -23.52 18.59 -20.22
N ILE A 514 -22.83 19.49 -19.53
CA ILE A 514 -23.27 20.87 -19.32
C ILE A 514 -22.21 21.80 -19.91
N THR A 515 -22.56 22.53 -20.98
CA THR A 515 -21.70 23.60 -21.51
C THR A 515 -21.70 24.77 -20.53
N LEU A 516 -20.51 25.23 -20.16
CA LEU A 516 -20.30 26.26 -19.15
C LEU A 516 -20.11 27.64 -19.82
N PRO A 517 -20.72 28.71 -19.28
CA PRO A 517 -20.52 30.05 -19.82
C PRO A 517 -19.07 30.51 -19.62
N LEU A 518 -18.46 31.09 -20.66
CA LEU A 518 -17.05 31.48 -20.65
C LEU A 518 -16.72 32.54 -19.60
N ASP A 519 -17.64 33.49 -19.37
CA ASP A 519 -17.51 34.52 -18.33
C ASP A 519 -17.55 33.97 -16.91
N LYS A 520 -17.90 32.68 -16.74
CA LYS A 520 -17.89 31.98 -15.45
C LYS A 520 -16.66 31.10 -15.26
N ILE A 521 -15.85 30.88 -16.30
CA ILE A 521 -14.62 30.09 -16.19
C ILE A 521 -13.53 30.96 -15.57
N ARG A 522 -12.88 30.42 -14.54
CA ARG A 522 -11.74 31.02 -13.82
C ARG A 522 -10.49 30.17 -14.04
N ARG A 523 -9.32 30.68 -13.65
CA ARG A 523 -8.09 29.87 -13.61
C ARG A 523 -8.22 28.67 -12.68
N LEU A 524 -8.89 28.85 -11.54
CA LEU A 524 -9.32 27.75 -10.67
C LEU A 524 -10.83 27.73 -10.57
N ASN A 525 -11.42 26.61 -10.98
CA ASN A 525 -12.86 26.41 -10.94
C ASN A 525 -13.25 25.41 -9.87
N VAL A 526 -14.47 25.55 -9.34
CA VAL A 526 -14.99 24.73 -8.25
C VAL A 526 -16.36 24.18 -8.63
N LEU A 527 -16.53 22.86 -8.53
CA LEU A 527 -17.83 22.20 -8.58
C LEU A 527 -18.26 21.80 -7.17
N THR A 528 -19.49 22.17 -6.81
CA THR A 528 -20.09 21.94 -5.49
C THR A 528 -21.48 21.32 -5.65
N ILE A 529 -21.84 20.36 -4.80
CA ILE A 529 -23.23 19.90 -4.63
C ILE A 529 -23.78 20.57 -3.38
N ARG A 530 -24.89 21.29 -3.50
CA ARG A 530 -25.59 21.93 -2.40
C ARG A 530 -26.98 21.30 -2.22
N PRO A 531 -27.17 20.45 -1.19
CA PRO A 531 -28.49 19.93 -0.86
C PRO A 531 -29.46 21.06 -0.51
N ALA A 532 -30.74 20.90 -0.87
CA ALA A 532 -31.77 21.83 -0.46
C ALA A 532 -31.97 21.78 1.08
N PRO A 533 -32.30 22.90 1.73
CA PRO A 533 -32.48 22.95 3.18
C PRO A 533 -33.51 21.92 3.68
N GLY A 534 -33.20 21.24 4.79
CA GLY A 534 -34.12 20.29 5.45
C GLY A 534 -34.25 18.91 4.79
N GLN A 535 -33.53 18.65 3.70
CA GLN A 535 -33.49 17.33 3.06
C GLN A 535 -32.68 16.31 3.89
N LYS A 536 -32.92 15.01 3.63
CA LYS A 536 -32.19 13.88 4.25
C LYS A 536 -31.68 12.92 3.20
N GLY A 537 -30.54 12.30 3.46
CA GLY A 537 -29.92 11.30 2.58
C GLY A 537 -28.68 11.83 1.84
N ARG A 538 -28.16 11.04 0.89
CA ARG A 538 -26.93 11.37 0.17
C ARG A 538 -27.20 11.77 -1.27
N VAL A 539 -26.46 12.77 -1.74
CA VAL A 539 -26.46 13.17 -3.15
C VAL A 539 -25.04 13.10 -3.65
N GLY A 540 -24.83 12.55 -4.85
CA GLY A 540 -23.49 12.42 -5.38
C GLY A 540 -23.41 12.28 -6.89
N VAL A 541 -22.35 12.83 -7.45
CA VAL A 541 -21.92 12.65 -8.85
C VAL A 541 -20.61 11.88 -8.91
N SER A 542 -20.31 11.27 -10.05
CA SER A 542 -19.12 10.49 -10.35
C SER A 542 -18.65 10.77 -11.77
N HIS A 543 -17.46 10.30 -12.16
CA HIS A 543 -16.89 10.53 -13.50
C HIS A 543 -16.88 12.01 -13.89
N VAL A 544 -16.67 12.88 -12.91
CA VAL A 544 -16.65 14.32 -13.12
C VAL A 544 -15.39 14.69 -13.90
N ALA A 545 -15.56 15.28 -15.09
CA ALA A 545 -14.47 15.75 -15.93
C ALA A 545 -14.89 17.06 -16.61
N LEU A 546 -14.03 18.08 -16.52
CA LEU A 546 -14.19 19.30 -17.28
C LEU A 546 -13.43 19.15 -18.59
N ARG A 547 -14.09 19.23 -19.74
CA ARG A 547 -13.43 19.20 -21.04
C ARG A 547 -13.34 20.60 -21.61
N HIS A 548 -12.17 20.93 -22.14
CA HIS A 548 -11.94 22.15 -22.90
C HIS A 548 -11.64 21.80 -24.34
N GLN A 549 -12.35 22.41 -25.29
CA GLN A 549 -12.07 22.28 -26.72
C GLN A 549 -11.13 23.40 -27.17
N ARG A 550 -9.89 23.02 -27.51
CA ARG A 550 -8.86 23.95 -27.97
C ARG A 550 -9.16 24.45 -29.39
N LYS A 551 -8.52 25.57 -29.77
CA LYS A 551 -8.59 26.16 -31.12
C LYS A 551 -8.15 25.19 -32.24
N ASP A 552 -7.29 24.21 -31.93
CA ASP A 552 -6.86 23.13 -32.85
C ASP A 552 -7.85 21.95 -32.93
N LYS A 553 -9.05 22.11 -32.34
CA LYS A 553 -10.10 21.09 -32.20
C LYS A 553 -9.73 19.86 -31.36
N GLN A 554 -8.59 19.84 -30.66
CA GLN A 554 -8.30 18.81 -29.68
C GLN A 554 -9.01 19.11 -28.36
N ALA A 555 -9.66 18.11 -27.78
CA ALA A 555 -10.27 18.22 -26.46
C ALA A 555 -9.27 17.81 -25.37
N VAL A 556 -9.15 18.63 -24.33
CA VAL A 556 -8.33 18.34 -23.14
C VAL A 556 -9.24 18.08 -21.95
N ASN A 557 -9.01 16.95 -21.26
CA ASN A 557 -9.66 16.68 -19.98
C ASN A 557 -8.90 17.41 -18.87
N ILE A 558 -9.60 18.29 -18.17
CA ILE A 558 -9.16 18.95 -16.96
C ILE A 558 -9.76 18.18 -15.77
N THR A 559 -8.89 17.70 -14.89
CA THR A 559 -9.26 16.91 -13.73
C THR A 559 -8.79 17.59 -12.45
N ASP A 560 -9.40 17.21 -11.32
CA ASP A 560 -8.95 17.68 -10.02
C ASP A 560 -7.55 17.11 -9.76
N PRO A 561 -6.51 17.96 -9.63
CA PRO A 561 -5.12 17.52 -9.51
C PRO A 561 -4.86 16.71 -8.23
N ARG A 562 -5.81 16.71 -7.29
CA ARG A 562 -5.75 15.95 -6.04
C ARG A 562 -6.38 14.56 -6.15
N PHE A 563 -6.97 14.21 -7.29
CA PHE A 563 -7.66 12.94 -7.49
C PHE A 563 -7.30 12.37 -8.86
N TYR A 564 -6.31 11.47 -8.89
CA TYR A 564 -6.00 10.69 -10.08
C TYR A 564 -6.97 9.49 -10.17
N GLY A 565 -7.66 9.34 -11.30
CA GLY A 565 -8.44 8.13 -11.64
C GLY A 565 -9.92 8.12 -11.23
N HIS A 566 -10.26 8.47 -9.98
CA HIS A 566 -11.66 8.43 -9.50
C HIS A 566 -12.17 9.80 -9.03
N SER A 567 -13.03 10.43 -9.85
CA SER A 567 -13.67 11.71 -9.56
C SER A 567 -15.13 11.53 -9.13
N SER A 568 -15.35 11.11 -7.88
CA SER A 568 -16.69 11.12 -7.26
C SER A 568 -16.84 12.25 -6.27
N LEU A 569 -18.02 12.86 -6.19
CA LEU A 569 -18.36 13.91 -5.26
C LEU A 569 -19.66 13.51 -4.57
N THR A 570 -19.68 13.43 -3.24
CA THR A 570 -20.88 13.03 -2.50
C THR A 570 -21.01 13.90 -1.26
N VAL A 571 -22.25 14.33 -0.98
CA VAL A 571 -22.63 15.11 0.18
C VAL A 571 -23.74 14.39 0.93
N ASN A 572 -23.68 14.42 2.26
CA ASN A 572 -24.81 14.06 3.11
C ASN A 572 -25.64 15.32 3.35
N ALA A 573 -26.91 15.31 2.94
CA ALA A 573 -27.83 16.45 3.11
C ALA A 573 -28.00 16.87 4.57
N GLU A 574 -27.79 15.96 5.51
CA GLU A 574 -27.85 16.24 6.95
C GLU A 574 -26.55 16.85 7.51
N LYS A 575 -25.48 16.89 6.70
CA LYS A 575 -24.17 17.49 7.01
C LYS A 575 -23.64 18.25 5.80
N PRO A 576 -24.36 19.26 5.28
CA PRO A 576 -24.03 19.92 4.02
C PRO A 576 -22.68 20.66 4.07
N GLU A 577 -22.22 21.09 5.24
CA GLU A 577 -20.88 21.65 5.47
C GLU A 577 -19.75 20.66 5.19
N ALA A 578 -20.04 19.35 5.20
CA ALA A 578 -19.10 18.31 4.83
C ALA A 578 -19.06 18.05 3.31
N ALA A 579 -19.76 18.86 2.49
CA ALA A 579 -19.75 18.72 1.05
C ALA A 579 -18.32 18.84 0.49
N GLY A 580 -17.85 17.77 -0.13
CA GLY A 580 -16.61 17.84 -0.90
C GLY A 580 -16.76 18.88 -2.02
N LYS A 581 -15.67 19.61 -2.30
CA LYS A 581 -15.51 20.44 -3.48
C LYS A 581 -14.59 19.72 -4.47
N ARG A 582 -14.88 19.86 -5.77
CA ARG A 582 -13.98 19.42 -6.86
C ARG A 582 -13.39 20.65 -7.52
N TYR A 583 -12.08 20.67 -7.70
CA TYR A 583 -11.40 21.81 -8.29
C TYR A 583 -10.87 21.48 -9.68
N PHE A 584 -10.90 22.43 -10.60
CA PHE A 584 -10.38 22.29 -11.96
C PHE A 584 -9.48 23.48 -12.25
N SER A 585 -8.17 23.24 -12.37
CA SER A 585 -7.22 24.28 -12.72
C SER A 585 -7.05 24.33 -14.24
N VAL A 586 -7.42 25.47 -14.81
CA VAL A 586 -7.22 25.81 -16.22
C VAL A 586 -5.90 26.56 -16.35
N ARG A 587 -5.13 26.26 -17.39
CA ARG A 587 -3.87 26.95 -17.70
C ARG A 587 -4.09 27.86 -18.91
N ASP A 588 -3.22 28.86 -19.04
CA ASP A 588 -3.20 29.77 -20.19
C ASP A 588 -2.94 29.02 -21.51
#